data_AF-A0A7R9GP15-F1
#
_entry.id   AF-A0A7R9GP15-F1
#
_cell.length_a   1.000
_cell.length_b   1.000
_cell.length_c   1.000
_cell.angle_alpha   90.00
_cell.angle_beta   90.00
_cell.angle_gamma   90.00
#
_symmetry.space_group_name_H-M   'P 1'
#
loop_
_entity.id
_entity.type
_entity.pdbx_description
1 polymer ?
#
loop_
_entity_poly.entity_id
_entity_poly.type
_entity_poly.pdbx_seq_one_letter_code
_entity_poly.pdbx_strand_id
1 'polypeptide(L)'
;MTEEARLHLSRGVTVTGRRTGVVLVSSWLRGVHHVVGDVVSPGMVSGLQQIEDSRLNKGLNFTFEERQKLGLLGLLALSFRTQEEQMAHCRQSLQNSKNIVEKLIFLLELQVQCEMYRPTGILACEKLSYVRRYVVALGGRDTGSRVRDACHWGERNERLFYRLLSEDMDIFLIYVSTRTVASACREFGTIFHRSRGIFISAYDKGHCFDVLKNWPEPNVRTVLVTDGEKVMSMGDQGAHGMCIPLYQVCRQICLAGIKPHNCLPVTIDVGSNNQSVLNDPHYIGLRQERVSGADYEELVDEFIEAIVCKYGQDTIIQFESMSVQNSIRLLSKYRNRYCVINADIQDSASMVLAGILASRKATGKMLHENTFCFFGAGRSALGTASLLVQAMVTEGVSEEEAETKIWMMDSQGLVTKSRPELSEYKSLYAKDHSSVDSLEDLVHEIKPSVLIGCSNVGGAFSPSILRAMASFHERPLVFALSTPSECAECDVDNALLHTNHHVLLYVRVIRTSVLVINIQKINKKGFDKIDVIHYSKKIEGMFF
;
A
#
# COMPACT_ATOMS: atom_id res chain seq x y z
N MET A 1 -33.12 -21.85 25.16
CA MET A 1 -32.42 -23.16 25.27
C MET A 1 -33.40 -24.17 25.82
N THR A 2 -34.04 -24.93 24.94
CA THR A 2 -35.03 -25.97 25.26
C THR A 2 -34.37 -27.35 25.29
N GLU A 3 -34.38 -27.95 26.47
CA GLU A 3 -34.74 -29.35 26.81
C GLU A 3 -34.54 -30.54 25.84
N GLU A 4 -33.53 -30.55 24.96
CA GLU A 4 -33.28 -31.69 24.05
C GLU A 4 -31.88 -32.34 24.15
N ALA A 5 -31.13 -32.12 25.24
CA ALA A 5 -29.74 -32.59 25.37
C ALA A 5 -29.50 -33.63 26.49
N ARG A 6 -30.50 -34.38 26.95
CA ARG A 6 -30.35 -35.31 28.10
C ARG A 6 -30.63 -36.79 27.88
N LEU A 7 -30.84 -37.23 26.65
CA LEU A 7 -31.09 -38.65 26.34
C LEU A 7 -30.07 -39.14 25.31
N HIS A 8 -28.86 -39.51 25.74
CA HIS A 8 -28.02 -40.54 25.08
C HIS A 8 -26.70 -40.85 25.81
N LEU A 9 -26.74 -41.04 27.13
CA LEU A 9 -25.60 -41.61 27.88
C LEU A 9 -26.06 -42.61 28.93
N SER A 10 -26.64 -43.73 28.51
CA SER A 10 -26.85 -44.88 29.41
C SER A 10 -27.05 -46.18 28.64
N ARG A 11 -25.98 -46.73 28.05
CA ARG A 11 -25.84 -48.18 27.86
C ARG A 11 -24.40 -48.59 28.14
N GLY A 12 -24.20 -49.12 29.34
CA GLY A 12 -22.94 -49.67 29.79
C GLY A 12 -22.65 -51.01 29.12
N VAL A 13 -21.39 -51.20 28.73
CA VAL A 13 -20.82 -52.51 28.41
C VAL A 13 -20.00 -52.93 29.63
N THR A 14 -20.38 -54.05 30.23
CA THR A 14 -19.67 -54.69 31.33
C THR A 14 -18.49 -55.47 30.77
N VAL A 15 -17.26 -55.17 31.20
CA VAL A 15 -16.08 -56.03 30.98
C VAL A 15 -15.40 -56.27 32.32
N THR A 16 -15.43 -57.54 32.72
CA THR A 16 -14.69 -58.10 33.84
C THR A 16 -13.19 -58.21 33.51
N GLY A 17 -12.30 -57.74 34.39
CA GLY A 17 -10.95 -58.30 34.50
C GLY A 17 -9.76 -57.31 34.45
N ARG A 18 -9.12 -57.17 35.63
CA ARG A 18 -7.74 -56.77 35.94
C ARG A 18 -7.27 -55.33 35.62
N ARG A 19 -6.79 -54.71 36.71
CA ARG A 19 -6.18 -53.38 36.82
C ARG A 19 -4.96 -53.20 35.92
N THR A 20 -5.03 -52.21 35.03
CA THR A 20 -3.95 -51.27 34.73
C THR A 20 -4.57 -49.89 34.61
N GLY A 21 -4.21 -48.97 35.52
CA GLY A 21 -4.72 -47.61 35.50
C GLY A 21 -4.15 -46.86 34.32
N VAL A 22 -4.91 -46.75 33.24
CA VAL A 22 -4.69 -45.72 32.21
C VAL A 22 -5.49 -44.51 32.65
N VAL A 23 -4.79 -43.51 33.20
CA VAL A 23 -5.34 -42.16 33.32
C VAL A 23 -5.51 -41.65 31.89
N LEU A 24 -6.73 -41.75 31.36
CA LEU A 24 -7.12 -40.99 30.18
C LEU A 24 -7.14 -39.53 30.57
N VAL A 25 -5.99 -38.86 30.41
CA VAL A 25 -5.93 -37.40 30.44
C VAL A 25 -6.81 -36.92 29.30
N SER A 26 -7.88 -36.21 29.64
CA SER A 26 -8.83 -35.58 28.71
C SER A 26 -8.20 -34.39 27.97
N SER A 27 -7.03 -34.59 27.32
CA SER A 27 -6.27 -33.52 26.65
C SER A 27 -6.73 -33.24 25.21
N TRP A 28 -7.75 -33.91 24.71
CA TRP A 28 -8.15 -33.87 23.29
C TRP A 28 -9.32 -32.92 22.97
N LEU A 29 -9.60 -31.96 23.85
CA LEU A 29 -10.45 -30.80 23.58
C LEU A 29 -9.75 -29.50 23.95
N ARG A 30 -8.45 -29.35 23.63
CA ARG A 30 -7.86 -28.01 23.56
C ARG A 30 -8.42 -27.35 22.30
N GLY A 31 -9.33 -26.41 22.48
CA GLY A 31 -9.78 -25.54 21.38
C GLY A 31 -8.56 -24.91 20.71
N VAL A 32 -8.63 -24.71 19.39
CA VAL A 32 -7.62 -23.96 18.65
C VAL A 32 -7.67 -22.52 19.18
N HIS A 33 -6.63 -22.11 19.91
CA HIS A 33 -6.50 -20.73 20.39
C HIS A 33 -5.79 -19.90 19.32
N HIS A 34 -6.44 -18.85 18.85
CA HIS A 34 -5.83 -17.85 17.96
C HIS A 34 -5.25 -16.70 18.77
N VAL A 35 -4.09 -16.19 18.35
CA VAL A 35 -3.49 -14.99 18.92
C VAL A 35 -4.14 -13.77 18.28
N VAL A 36 -4.95 -13.05 19.05
CA VAL A 36 -5.76 -11.94 18.53
C VAL A 36 -5.73 -10.74 19.48
N GLY A 37 -5.91 -9.55 18.93
CA GLY A 37 -5.99 -8.30 19.69
C GLY A 37 -4.66 -7.79 20.24
N ASP A 38 -4.70 -6.83 21.16
CA ASP A 38 -3.51 -6.11 21.64
C ASP A 38 -2.63 -6.90 22.61
N VAL A 39 -3.23 -7.81 23.40
CA VAL A 39 -2.53 -8.57 24.43
C VAL A 39 -2.29 -9.98 23.93
N VAL A 40 -1.07 -10.21 23.47
CA VAL A 40 -0.61 -11.55 23.09
C VAL A 40 -0.05 -12.24 24.32
N SER A 41 -0.70 -13.31 24.79
CA SER A 41 -0.16 -14.17 25.85
C SER A 41 0.59 -15.35 25.22
N PRO A 42 1.95 -15.35 25.22
CA PRO A 42 2.73 -16.33 24.47
C PRO A 42 2.60 -17.77 24.96
N GLY A 43 2.05 -17.98 26.17
CA GLY A 43 1.83 -19.31 26.75
C GLY A 43 0.48 -19.94 26.41
N MET A 44 -0.41 -19.25 25.68
CA MET A 44 -1.71 -19.81 25.29
C MET A 44 -1.62 -20.82 24.13
N VAL A 45 -0.52 -20.77 23.38
CA VAL A 45 -0.22 -21.63 22.24
C VAL A 45 1.13 -22.28 22.45
N SER A 46 1.32 -23.46 21.85
CA SER A 46 2.54 -24.26 22.02
C SER A 46 2.75 -25.19 20.82
N GLY A 47 3.95 -25.74 20.67
CA GLY A 47 4.31 -26.63 19.58
C GLY A 47 4.20 -25.92 18.24
N LEU A 48 3.63 -26.61 17.24
CA LEU A 48 3.56 -26.12 15.88
C LEU A 48 2.77 -24.81 15.74
N GLN A 49 1.70 -24.62 16.52
CA GLN A 49 0.87 -23.41 16.49
C GLN A 49 1.67 -22.15 16.84
N GLN A 50 2.70 -22.27 17.69
CA GLN A 50 3.60 -21.16 18.04
C GLN A 50 4.44 -20.69 16.83
N ILE A 51 4.79 -21.61 15.94
CA ILE A 51 5.63 -21.36 14.76
C ILE A 51 4.76 -20.89 13.59
N GLU A 52 3.53 -21.39 13.48
CA GLU A 52 2.58 -21.00 12.45
C GLU A 52 2.04 -19.57 12.65
N ASP A 53 2.00 -19.08 13.90
CA ASP A 53 1.59 -17.72 14.23
C ASP A 53 2.78 -16.74 14.14
N SER A 54 2.77 -15.84 13.16
CA SER A 54 3.88 -14.92 12.91
C SER A 54 4.02 -13.79 13.95
N ARG A 55 3.00 -13.56 14.79
CA ARG A 55 3.07 -12.58 15.89
C ARG A 55 3.88 -13.15 17.06
N LEU A 56 3.90 -14.48 17.19
CA LEU A 56 4.62 -15.22 18.22
C LEU A 56 5.95 -15.80 17.74
N ASN A 57 6.04 -16.18 16.48
CA ASN A 57 7.21 -16.86 15.94
C ASN A 57 8.43 -15.94 15.96
N LYS A 58 9.49 -16.37 16.68
CA LYS A 58 10.80 -15.71 16.72
C LYS A 58 11.80 -16.38 15.79
N GLY A 59 11.44 -17.49 15.15
CA GLY A 59 12.35 -18.31 14.38
C GLY A 59 13.50 -18.85 15.23
N LEU A 60 14.73 -18.73 14.73
CA LEU A 60 15.93 -19.18 15.45
C LEU A 60 16.28 -18.35 16.69
N ASN A 61 15.59 -17.23 16.93
CA ASN A 61 15.77 -16.39 18.11
C ASN A 61 14.96 -16.87 19.34
N PHE A 62 14.25 -17.99 19.26
CA PHE A 62 13.78 -18.66 20.47
C PHE A 62 14.95 -19.20 21.27
N THR A 63 15.06 -18.84 22.55
CA THR A 63 16.09 -19.37 23.46
C THR A 63 15.87 -20.85 23.72
N PHE A 64 16.89 -21.55 24.22
CA PHE A 64 16.75 -22.96 24.58
C PHE A 64 15.62 -23.21 25.59
N GLU A 65 15.52 -22.37 26.63
CA GLU A 65 14.49 -22.44 27.65
C GLU A 65 13.09 -22.19 27.08
N GLU A 66 12.94 -21.21 26.17
CA GLU A 66 11.68 -20.95 25.48
C GLU A 66 11.26 -22.16 24.63
N ARG A 67 12.20 -22.75 23.87
CA ARG A 67 11.90 -23.94 23.06
C ARG A 67 11.51 -25.13 23.92
N GLN A 68 12.12 -25.30 25.09
CA GLN A 68 11.75 -26.37 26.02
C GLN A 68 10.33 -26.14 26.58
N LYS A 69 10.03 -24.94 27.07
CA LYS A 69 8.73 -24.61 27.67
C LYS A 69 7.58 -24.63 26.66
N LEU A 70 7.83 -24.15 25.44
CA LEU A 70 6.83 -24.05 24.38
C LEU A 70 6.74 -25.33 23.52
N GLY A 71 7.54 -26.37 23.80
CA GLY A 71 7.51 -27.63 23.04
C GLY A 71 8.01 -27.52 21.60
N LEU A 72 9.01 -26.65 21.36
CA LEU A 72 9.60 -26.38 20.04
C LEU A 72 10.88 -27.18 19.78
N LEU A 73 11.40 -27.90 20.78
CA LEU A 73 12.56 -28.78 20.62
C LEU A 73 12.27 -29.85 19.56
N GLY A 74 13.12 -29.93 18.54
CA GLY A 74 12.96 -30.83 17.39
C GLY A 74 12.09 -30.28 16.25
N LEU A 75 11.38 -29.15 16.45
CA LEU A 75 10.64 -28.46 15.39
C LEU A 75 11.46 -27.40 14.66
N LEU A 76 12.48 -26.86 15.32
CA LEU A 76 13.43 -25.88 14.76
C LEU A 76 14.84 -26.46 14.74
N ALA A 77 15.68 -25.96 13.82
CA ALA A 77 17.09 -26.32 13.77
C ALA A 77 17.78 -26.05 15.13
N LEU A 78 18.75 -26.89 15.52
CA LEU A 78 19.46 -26.77 16.81
C LEU A 78 20.37 -25.54 16.92
N SER A 79 20.36 -24.65 15.94
CA SER A 79 21.04 -23.36 15.97
C SER A 79 20.18 -22.29 16.64
N PHE A 80 20.85 -21.34 17.29
CA PHE A 80 20.26 -20.15 17.87
C PHE A 80 20.85 -18.94 17.14
N ARG A 81 20.02 -17.97 16.81
CA ARG A 81 20.46 -16.70 16.20
C ARG A 81 19.84 -15.52 16.91
N THR A 82 20.62 -14.47 17.11
CA THR A 82 20.05 -13.19 17.58
C THR A 82 19.17 -12.57 16.51
N GLN A 83 18.35 -11.58 16.88
CA GLN A 83 17.54 -10.86 15.89
C GLN A 83 18.44 -10.13 14.87
N GLU A 84 19.58 -9.61 15.31
CA GLU A 84 20.57 -8.93 14.48
C GLU A 84 21.19 -9.87 13.43
N GLU A 85 21.52 -11.11 13.83
CA GLU A 85 22.01 -12.15 12.90
C GLU A 85 20.94 -12.57 11.90
N GLN A 86 19.68 -12.66 12.33
CA GLN A 86 18.55 -12.92 11.42
C GLN A 86 18.38 -11.77 10.41
N MET A 87 18.46 -10.51 10.85
CA MET A 87 18.41 -9.36 9.94
C MET A 87 19.56 -9.35 8.94
N ALA A 88 20.79 -9.65 9.38
CA ALA A 88 21.94 -9.74 8.49
C ALA A 88 21.74 -10.82 7.41
N HIS A 89 21.16 -11.96 7.77
CA HIS A 89 20.78 -13.00 6.82
C HIS A 89 19.72 -12.53 5.82
N CYS A 90 18.65 -11.86 6.28
CA CYS A 90 17.62 -11.29 5.40
C CYS A 90 18.22 -10.29 4.40
N ARG A 91 19.13 -9.42 4.85
CA ARG A 91 19.82 -8.47 3.97
C ARG A 91 20.64 -9.20 2.90
N GLN A 92 21.39 -10.23 3.28
CA GLN A 92 22.18 -11.02 2.34
C GLN A 92 21.29 -11.73 1.30
N SER A 93 20.17 -12.32 1.74
CA SER A 93 19.21 -12.97 0.84
C SER A 93 18.64 -11.98 -0.19
N LEU A 94 18.25 -10.79 0.27
CA LEU A 94 17.74 -9.72 -0.61
C LEU A 94 18.78 -9.20 -1.60
N GLN A 95 20.06 -9.17 -1.21
CA GLN A 95 21.16 -8.81 -2.11
C GLN A 95 21.41 -9.89 -3.17
N ASN A 96 21.23 -11.16 -2.81
CA ASN A 96 21.43 -12.31 -3.70
C ASN A 96 20.27 -12.52 -4.68
N SER A 97 19.07 -11.99 -4.39
CA SER A 97 17.92 -12.03 -5.29
C SER A 97 18.18 -11.25 -6.58
N LYS A 98 17.88 -11.88 -7.72
CA LYS A 98 18.26 -11.39 -9.05
C LYS A 98 17.34 -10.29 -9.56
N ASN A 99 16.05 -10.38 -9.23
CA ASN A 99 15.04 -9.46 -9.72
C ASN A 99 14.16 -8.95 -8.58
N ILE A 100 13.33 -7.94 -8.90
CA ILE A 100 12.49 -7.24 -7.92
C ILE A 100 11.35 -8.12 -7.39
N VAL A 101 10.86 -9.05 -8.22
CA VAL A 101 9.81 -9.99 -7.87
C VAL A 101 10.29 -11.02 -6.85
N GLU A 102 11.50 -11.57 -7.03
CA GLU A 102 12.12 -12.48 -6.06
C GLU A 102 12.30 -11.81 -4.69
N LYS A 103 12.74 -10.54 -4.69
CA LYS A 103 12.85 -9.74 -3.46
C LYS A 103 11.49 -9.56 -2.79
N LEU A 104 10.46 -9.28 -3.59
CA LEU A 104 9.10 -9.12 -3.10
C LEU A 104 8.55 -10.43 -2.53
N ILE A 105 8.70 -11.57 -3.22
CA ILE A 105 8.26 -12.88 -2.74
C ILE A 105 8.91 -13.18 -1.40
N PHE A 106 10.24 -12.98 -1.28
CA PHE A 106 10.96 -13.18 -0.02
C PHE A 106 10.40 -12.30 1.11
N LEU A 107 10.17 -11.01 0.86
CA LEU A 107 9.62 -10.08 1.86
C LEU A 107 8.19 -10.45 2.25
N LEU A 108 7.36 -10.84 1.28
CA LEU A 108 6.01 -11.31 1.53
C LEU A 108 6.00 -12.60 2.34
N GLU A 109 6.90 -13.54 2.08
CA GLU A 109 7.03 -14.77 2.87
C GLU A 109 7.44 -14.49 4.32
N LEU A 110 8.29 -13.48 4.55
CA LEU A 110 8.71 -13.06 5.88
C LEU A 110 7.54 -12.49 6.70
N GLN A 111 6.63 -11.77 6.03
CA GLN A 111 5.50 -11.04 6.65
C GLN A 111 4.37 -11.93 7.16
N VAL A 112 4.11 -13.08 6.51
CA VAL A 112 2.84 -13.85 6.56
C VAL A 112 2.15 -13.81 7.93
N GLN A 113 1.07 -13.03 8.03
CA GLN A 113 0.11 -13.04 9.15
C GLN A 113 -0.74 -14.32 9.13
N CYS A 114 -1.24 -14.71 10.30
CA CYS A 114 -1.83 -16.01 10.66
C CYS A 114 -2.72 -16.70 9.60
N GLU A 115 -2.76 -18.05 9.64
CA GLU A 115 -3.58 -18.88 8.76
C GLU A 115 -5.09 -18.59 8.91
N MET A 116 -5.74 -18.05 7.86
CA MET A 116 -7.21 -17.97 7.73
C MET A 116 -7.85 -19.33 7.38
N TYR A 117 -7.43 -20.43 8.01
CA TYR A 117 -8.01 -21.75 7.77
C TYR A 117 -8.55 -22.34 9.06
N ARG A 118 -9.89 -22.46 9.18
CA ARG A 118 -10.51 -23.43 10.10
C ARG A 118 -10.18 -24.82 9.56
N PRO A 119 -9.39 -25.66 10.24
CA PRO A 119 -9.29 -27.05 9.83
C PRO A 119 -10.59 -27.73 10.26
N THR A 120 -11.53 -27.92 9.34
CA THR A 120 -12.48 -29.03 9.48
C THR A 120 -11.66 -30.32 9.56
N GLY A 121 -11.88 -31.10 10.63
CA GLY A 121 -10.96 -32.09 11.22
C GLY A 121 -10.48 -33.27 10.37
N ILE A 122 -10.60 -33.23 9.04
CA ILE A 122 -10.15 -34.28 8.13
C ILE A 122 -8.75 -33.99 7.55
N LEU A 123 -8.36 -32.71 7.38
CA LEU A 123 -7.04 -32.33 6.82
C LEU A 123 -5.87 -32.36 7.82
N ALA A 124 -6.15 -32.44 9.13
CA ALA A 124 -5.11 -32.58 10.15
C ALA A 124 -4.44 -33.97 10.12
N CYS A 125 -5.17 -35.01 9.69
CA CYS A 125 -4.65 -36.36 9.60
C CYS A 125 -3.69 -36.55 8.42
N GLU A 126 -3.93 -35.90 7.28
CA GLU A 126 -3.01 -35.99 6.13
C GLU A 126 -1.68 -35.26 6.37
N LYS A 127 -1.70 -34.11 7.10
CA LYS A 127 -0.49 -33.37 7.51
C LYS A 127 0.42 -34.19 8.45
N LEU A 128 -0.14 -34.98 9.37
CA LEU A 128 0.64 -35.85 10.28
C LEU A 128 1.26 -37.07 9.57
N SER A 129 0.63 -37.60 8.52
CA SER A 129 1.24 -38.65 7.67
C SER A 129 2.45 -38.15 6.86
N TYR A 130 2.57 -36.83 6.66
CA TYR A 130 3.75 -36.22 6.06
C TYR A 130 4.93 -36.17 7.05
N VAL A 131 4.67 -35.85 8.32
CA VAL A 131 5.66 -35.87 9.42
C VAL A 131 6.19 -37.28 9.70
N ARG A 132 5.33 -38.31 9.62
CA ARG A 132 5.75 -39.72 9.78
C ARG A 132 6.67 -40.21 8.65
N ARG A 133 6.48 -39.74 7.42
CA ARG A 133 7.41 -40.00 6.30
C ARG A 133 8.73 -39.23 6.45
N TYR A 134 8.72 -38.09 7.13
CA TYR A 134 9.89 -37.24 7.38
C TYR A 134 10.91 -37.88 8.34
N VAL A 135 10.46 -38.62 9.36
CA VAL A 135 11.35 -39.26 10.35
C VAL A 135 11.95 -40.58 9.85
N VAL A 136 11.27 -41.28 8.93
CA VAL A 136 11.76 -42.56 8.37
C VAL A 136 12.69 -42.37 7.16
N ALA A 137 12.64 -41.21 6.49
CA ALA A 137 13.40 -40.96 5.25
C ALA A 137 14.81 -40.34 5.44
N LEU A 138 15.42 -40.47 6.62
CA LEU A 138 16.79 -40.00 6.92
C LEU A 138 17.92 -40.82 6.25
N GLY A 139 17.62 -41.55 5.17
CA GLY A 139 18.57 -42.43 4.47
C GLY A 139 18.72 -42.19 2.95
N GLY A 140 18.18 -41.12 2.38
CA GLY A 140 18.15 -40.89 0.92
C GLY A 140 18.84 -39.61 0.46
N ARG A 141 19.75 -39.72 -0.52
CA ARG A 141 20.61 -38.67 -1.09
C ARG A 141 19.88 -37.66 -2.00
N ASP A 142 18.93 -36.90 -1.46
CA ASP A 142 18.46 -35.68 -2.16
C ASP A 142 18.01 -34.61 -1.16
N THR A 143 18.97 -33.80 -0.71
CA THR A 143 18.87 -32.85 0.40
C THR A 143 18.63 -31.39 -0.05
N GLY A 144 18.62 -31.09 -1.35
CA GLY A 144 18.60 -29.69 -1.85
C GLY A 144 17.23 -29.04 -2.02
N SER A 145 16.17 -29.82 -2.25
CA SER A 145 14.78 -29.30 -2.35
C SER A 145 14.05 -29.37 -1.01
N ARG A 146 14.33 -30.41 -0.21
CA ARG A 146 13.62 -30.73 1.04
C ARG A 146 14.07 -29.93 2.27
N VAL A 147 15.29 -29.37 2.25
CA VAL A 147 15.76 -28.45 3.30
C VAL A 147 15.16 -27.05 3.14
N ARG A 148 14.73 -26.67 1.92
CA ARG A 148 14.06 -25.39 1.66
C ARG A 148 12.74 -25.30 2.43
N ASP A 149 11.93 -26.35 2.41
CA ASP A 149 10.62 -26.36 3.06
C ASP A 149 10.71 -26.38 4.59
N ALA A 150 11.74 -27.01 5.18
CA ALA A 150 11.94 -27.01 6.64
C ALA A 150 12.55 -25.70 7.16
N CYS A 151 13.39 -25.02 6.37
CA CYS A 151 13.89 -23.67 6.68
C CYS A 151 12.81 -22.58 6.53
N HIS A 152 11.82 -22.76 5.66
CA HIS A 152 10.74 -21.77 5.41
C HIS A 152 9.83 -21.49 6.61
N TRP A 153 9.67 -22.42 7.56
CA TRP A 153 8.83 -22.20 8.75
C TRP A 153 9.56 -21.43 9.87
N GLY A 154 10.89 -21.53 9.91
CA GLY A 154 11.74 -20.90 10.92
C GLY A 154 12.04 -19.42 10.65
N GLU A 155 11.61 -18.86 9.52
CA GLU A 155 11.93 -17.49 9.12
C GLU A 155 10.70 -16.57 9.11
N ARG A 156 9.47 -17.08 9.20
CA ARG A 156 8.24 -16.27 9.27
C ARG A 156 8.15 -15.52 10.60
N ASN A 157 8.28 -14.20 10.57
CA ASN A 157 8.36 -13.42 11.80
C ASN A 157 7.94 -11.99 11.49
N GLU A 158 6.72 -11.64 11.91
CA GLU A 158 6.13 -10.31 11.69
C GLU A 158 7.02 -9.21 12.27
N ARG A 159 7.62 -9.46 13.45
CA ARG A 159 8.51 -8.49 14.11
C ARG A 159 9.81 -8.31 13.34
N LEU A 160 10.38 -9.38 12.80
CA LEU A 160 11.59 -9.32 11.98
C LEU A 160 11.31 -8.58 10.66
N PHE A 161 10.16 -8.84 10.03
CA PHE A 161 9.75 -8.16 8.80
C PHE A 161 9.63 -6.65 9.01
N TYR A 162 8.84 -6.20 9.98
CA TYR A 162 8.66 -4.77 10.20
C TYR A 162 9.92 -4.11 10.76
N ARG A 163 10.74 -4.80 11.55
CA ARG A 163 12.05 -4.28 12.00
C ARG A 163 12.99 -4.08 10.81
N LEU A 164 13.08 -5.05 9.90
CA LEU A 164 13.90 -4.94 8.69
C LEU A 164 13.50 -3.73 7.84
N LEU A 165 12.19 -3.57 7.60
CA LEU A 165 11.68 -2.44 6.83
C LEU A 165 11.84 -1.10 7.56
N SER A 166 11.70 -1.06 8.89
CA SER A 166 11.78 0.20 9.63
C SER A 166 13.23 0.67 9.87
N GLU A 167 14.20 -0.25 9.92
CA GLU A 167 15.62 0.09 10.13
C GLU A 167 16.40 0.29 8.81
N ASP A 168 15.95 -0.31 7.71
CA ASP A 168 16.66 -0.27 6.42
C ASP A 168 15.80 0.40 5.35
N MET A 169 16.00 1.71 5.19
CA MET A 169 15.23 2.52 4.24
C MET A 169 15.42 2.06 2.79
N ASP A 170 16.58 1.52 2.42
CA ASP A 170 16.79 1.02 1.05
C ASP A 170 15.86 -0.16 0.77
N ILE A 171 15.75 -1.09 1.73
CA ILE A 171 14.86 -2.26 1.63
C ILE A 171 13.40 -1.82 1.67
N PHE A 172 13.05 -0.90 2.58
CA PHE A 172 11.71 -0.32 2.64
C PHE A 172 11.28 0.24 1.29
N LEU A 173 12.14 1.05 0.68
CA LEU A 173 11.85 1.70 -0.58
C LEU A 173 11.78 0.70 -1.74
N ILE A 174 12.60 -0.36 -1.74
CA ILE A 174 12.42 -1.47 -2.68
C ILE A 174 11.01 -2.05 -2.52
N TYR A 175 10.53 -2.29 -1.31
CA TYR A 175 9.22 -2.89 -1.07
C TYR A 175 8.06 -1.96 -1.49
N VAL A 176 8.12 -0.68 -1.10
CA VAL A 176 7.02 0.28 -1.33
C VAL A 176 7.12 1.06 -2.64
N SER A 177 8.16 0.85 -3.44
CA SER A 177 8.30 1.58 -4.71
C SER A 177 7.15 1.30 -5.66
N THR A 178 6.77 2.32 -6.43
CA THR A 178 5.74 2.21 -7.47
C THR A 178 6.06 1.09 -8.46
N ARG A 179 7.34 0.90 -8.84
CA ARG A 179 7.75 -0.18 -9.74
C ARG A 179 7.50 -1.57 -9.13
N THR A 180 7.88 -1.79 -7.88
CA THR A 180 7.67 -3.08 -7.21
C THR A 180 6.19 -3.39 -7.10
N VAL A 181 5.39 -2.42 -6.63
CA VAL A 181 3.94 -2.58 -6.49
C VAL A 181 3.28 -2.85 -7.84
N ALA A 182 3.71 -2.14 -8.90
CA ALA A 182 3.22 -2.38 -10.25
C ALA A 182 3.54 -3.80 -10.74
N SER A 183 4.77 -4.28 -10.52
CA SER A 183 5.16 -5.66 -10.83
C SER A 183 4.34 -6.67 -10.03
N ALA A 184 4.12 -6.41 -8.74
CA ALA A 184 3.35 -7.24 -7.84
C ALA A 184 1.91 -7.42 -8.31
N CYS A 185 1.25 -6.33 -8.72
CA CYS A 185 -0.12 -6.38 -9.23
C CYS A 185 -0.20 -7.21 -10.51
N ARG A 186 0.73 -7.01 -11.45
CA ARG A 186 0.72 -7.77 -12.72
C ARG A 186 0.92 -9.27 -12.50
N GLU A 187 1.81 -9.63 -11.59
CA GLU A 187 2.15 -11.03 -11.30
C GLU A 187 1.35 -11.61 -10.13
N PHE A 188 0.31 -10.90 -9.64
CA PHE A 188 -0.34 -11.24 -8.38
C PHE A 188 -0.88 -12.67 -8.39
N GLY A 189 -1.56 -13.08 -9.46
CA GLY A 189 -2.07 -14.44 -9.60
C GLY A 189 -0.98 -15.53 -9.48
N THR A 190 0.23 -15.26 -9.98
CA THR A 190 1.36 -16.18 -9.89
C THR A 190 1.99 -16.22 -8.49
N ILE A 191 2.11 -15.07 -7.83
CA ILE A 191 2.70 -14.95 -6.49
C ILE A 191 1.70 -15.19 -5.36
N PHE A 192 0.42 -15.37 -5.69
CA PHE A 192 -0.65 -15.61 -4.73
C PHE A 192 -0.52 -17.01 -4.15
N HIS A 193 -0.04 -17.09 -2.91
CA HIS A 193 0.04 -18.35 -2.16
C HIS A 193 -0.86 -18.36 -0.94
N ARG A 194 -1.07 -17.20 -0.31
CA ARG A 194 -1.86 -17.05 0.93
C ARG A 194 -2.60 -15.74 0.90
N SER A 195 -3.86 -15.77 1.35
CA SER A 195 -4.63 -14.54 1.53
C SER A 195 -4.07 -13.74 2.71
N ARG A 196 -3.88 -12.43 2.50
CA ARG A 196 -3.38 -11.47 3.50
C ARG A 196 -4.38 -10.32 3.74
N GLY A 197 -5.58 -10.47 3.19
CA GLY A 197 -6.66 -9.49 3.25
C GLY A 197 -7.98 -10.19 2.94
N ILE A 198 -9.06 -9.43 2.91
CA ILE A 198 -10.39 -9.94 2.58
C ILE A 198 -10.76 -9.54 1.16
N PHE A 199 -11.32 -10.50 0.42
CA PHE A 199 -11.99 -10.25 -0.84
C PHE A 199 -13.50 -10.26 -0.58
N ILE A 200 -14.19 -9.19 -0.99
CA ILE A 200 -15.65 -9.10 -0.98
C ILE A 200 -16.07 -8.99 -2.44
N SER A 201 -16.69 -10.04 -2.96
CA SER A 201 -17.10 -10.10 -4.35
C SER A 201 -18.47 -9.47 -4.57
N ALA A 202 -18.83 -9.20 -5.82
CA ALA A 202 -20.19 -8.82 -6.19
C ALA A 202 -21.27 -9.83 -5.70
N TYR A 203 -20.88 -11.09 -5.52
CA TYR A 203 -21.78 -12.15 -5.05
C TYR A 203 -21.94 -12.22 -3.53
N ASP A 204 -21.14 -11.44 -2.78
CA ASP A 204 -21.24 -11.36 -1.32
C ASP A 204 -22.20 -10.27 -0.84
N LYS A 205 -22.92 -9.62 -1.76
CA LYS A 205 -24.02 -8.70 -1.44
C LYS A 205 -25.08 -9.42 -0.60
N GLY A 206 -25.42 -8.84 0.54
CA GLY A 206 -26.25 -9.39 1.61
C GLY A 206 -25.47 -10.14 2.70
N HIS A 207 -24.18 -10.37 2.52
CA HIS A 207 -23.33 -11.21 3.37
C HIS A 207 -21.97 -10.57 3.73
N CYS A 208 -21.76 -9.27 3.49
CA CYS A 208 -20.50 -8.58 3.77
C CYS A 208 -20.06 -8.76 5.23
N PHE A 209 -20.99 -8.63 6.17
CA PHE A 209 -20.72 -8.83 7.59
C PHE A 209 -20.26 -10.26 7.93
N ASP A 210 -20.83 -11.27 7.26
CA ASP A 210 -20.45 -12.67 7.46
C ASP A 210 -19.07 -12.97 6.88
N VAL A 211 -18.73 -12.40 5.73
CA VAL A 211 -17.38 -12.48 5.16
C VAL A 211 -16.38 -11.85 6.14
N LEU A 212 -16.69 -10.67 6.67
CA LEU A 212 -15.83 -9.96 7.62
C LEU A 212 -15.58 -10.75 8.90
N LYS A 213 -16.52 -11.56 9.40
CA LYS A 213 -16.32 -12.43 10.58
C LYS A 213 -15.15 -13.40 10.44
N ASN A 214 -14.73 -13.70 9.22
CA ASN A 214 -13.58 -14.58 8.98
C ASN A 214 -12.23 -13.89 9.24
N TRP A 215 -12.19 -12.55 9.34
CA TRP A 215 -10.98 -11.86 9.77
C TRP A 215 -10.64 -12.21 11.23
N PRO A 216 -9.42 -12.69 11.53
CA PRO A 216 -9.07 -13.15 12.86
C PRO A 216 -8.96 -12.01 13.88
N GLU A 217 -8.60 -10.81 13.45
CA GLU A 217 -8.38 -9.69 14.37
C GLU A 217 -9.70 -8.99 14.73
N PRO A 218 -10.06 -8.92 16.02
CA PRO A 218 -11.32 -8.32 16.47
C PRO A 218 -11.27 -6.79 16.52
N ASN A 219 -10.06 -6.22 16.63
CA ASN A 219 -9.85 -4.79 16.92
C ASN A 219 -9.23 -4.05 15.74
N VAL A 220 -9.85 -4.16 14.56
CA VAL A 220 -9.43 -3.38 13.39
C VAL A 220 -9.73 -1.90 13.63
N ARG A 221 -8.76 -1.03 13.31
CA ARG A 221 -8.88 0.43 13.40
C ARG A 221 -8.74 1.11 12.05
N THR A 222 -8.05 0.48 11.11
CA THR A 222 -7.85 1.01 9.77
C THR A 222 -8.15 -0.06 8.73
N VAL A 223 -9.08 0.24 7.83
CA VAL A 223 -9.45 -0.59 6.70
C VAL A 223 -8.94 0.11 5.45
N LEU A 224 -8.18 -0.61 4.63
CA LEU A 224 -7.67 -0.09 3.36
C LEU A 224 -8.35 -0.86 2.25
N VAL A 225 -9.09 -0.16 1.41
CA VAL A 225 -10.00 -0.78 0.44
C VAL A 225 -9.79 -0.26 -0.96
N THR A 226 -9.81 -1.19 -1.92
CA THR A 226 -9.76 -0.91 -3.35
C THR A 226 -10.74 -1.79 -4.12
N ASP A 227 -11.19 -1.34 -5.29
CA ASP A 227 -11.87 -2.18 -6.29
C ASP A 227 -10.94 -2.54 -7.48
N GLY A 228 -9.68 -2.10 -7.41
CA GLY A 228 -8.66 -2.36 -8.42
C GLY A 228 -8.93 -1.72 -9.79
N GLU A 229 -9.85 -0.77 -9.93
CA GLU A 229 -10.22 -0.20 -11.23
C GLU A 229 -9.18 0.77 -11.79
N LYS A 230 -8.50 1.53 -10.92
CA LYS A 230 -7.52 2.55 -11.33
C LYS A 230 -6.23 2.44 -10.53
N VAL A 231 -5.57 1.30 -10.70
CA VAL A 231 -4.28 0.98 -10.10
C VAL A 231 -3.17 1.75 -10.81
N MET A 232 -2.72 2.85 -10.19
CA MET A 232 -1.64 3.71 -10.71
C MET A 232 -1.86 4.05 -12.21
N SER A 233 -0.80 3.99 -13.02
CA SER A 233 -0.88 4.11 -14.48
C SER A 233 -1.28 2.82 -15.20
N MET A 234 -1.38 1.68 -14.49
CA MET A 234 -1.74 0.39 -15.10
C MET A 234 -3.25 0.28 -15.40
N GLY A 235 -4.07 1.09 -14.72
CA GLY A 235 -5.51 1.05 -14.89
C GLY A 235 -6.14 -0.13 -14.15
N ASP A 236 -7.09 -0.80 -14.81
CA ASP A 236 -7.90 -1.84 -14.19
C ASP A 236 -7.11 -3.14 -14.04
N GLN A 237 -6.95 -3.61 -12.80
CA GLN A 237 -6.29 -4.86 -12.43
C GLN A 237 -7.23 -5.82 -11.68
N GLY A 238 -8.52 -5.46 -11.52
CA GLY A 238 -9.49 -6.27 -10.78
C GLY A 238 -8.98 -6.73 -9.40
N ALA A 239 -9.15 -8.01 -9.09
CA ALA A 239 -8.71 -8.60 -7.82
C ALA A 239 -7.19 -8.54 -7.59
N HIS A 240 -6.37 -8.40 -8.62
CA HIS A 240 -4.92 -8.19 -8.45
C HIS A 240 -4.61 -6.84 -7.76
N GLY A 241 -5.58 -5.92 -7.72
CA GLY A 241 -5.51 -4.69 -6.96
C GLY A 241 -5.29 -4.88 -5.46
N MET A 242 -5.47 -6.08 -4.87
CA MET A 242 -5.19 -6.37 -3.46
C MET A 242 -3.77 -5.99 -3.01
N CYS A 243 -2.80 -6.03 -3.93
CA CYS A 243 -1.45 -5.51 -3.66
C CYS A 243 -1.46 -4.07 -3.11
N ILE A 244 -2.46 -3.26 -3.52
CA ILE A 244 -2.57 -1.85 -3.17
C ILE A 244 -2.79 -1.65 -1.66
N PRO A 245 -3.91 -2.16 -1.08
CA PRO A 245 -4.08 -2.20 0.37
C PRO A 245 -2.89 -2.81 1.14
N LEU A 246 -2.30 -3.90 0.63
CA LEU A 246 -1.20 -4.58 1.33
C LEU A 246 0.05 -3.69 1.49
N TYR A 247 0.45 -2.98 0.44
CA TYR A 247 1.61 -2.08 0.56
C TYR A 247 1.28 -0.87 1.44
N GLN A 248 0.04 -0.35 1.40
CA GLN A 248 -0.35 0.79 2.22
C GLN A 248 -0.36 0.44 3.71
N VAL A 249 -0.77 -0.78 4.07
CA VAL A 249 -0.62 -1.30 5.43
C VAL A 249 0.83 -1.28 5.88
N CYS A 250 1.75 -1.76 5.04
CA CYS A 250 3.18 -1.71 5.37
C CYS A 250 3.69 -0.27 5.55
N ARG A 251 3.24 0.68 4.74
CA ARG A 251 3.59 2.10 4.92
C ARG A 251 3.06 2.67 6.24
N GLN A 252 1.81 2.39 6.57
CA GLN A 252 1.20 2.83 7.83
C GLN A 252 1.93 2.27 9.06
N ILE A 253 2.34 1.00 9.00
CA ILE A 253 3.06 0.36 10.10
C ILE A 253 4.48 0.93 10.23
N CYS A 254 5.26 0.94 9.15
CA CYS A 254 6.67 1.35 9.20
C CYS A 254 6.85 2.86 9.41
N LEU A 255 5.97 3.70 8.86
CA LEU A 255 6.14 5.16 8.92
C LEU A 255 5.33 5.81 10.04
N ALA A 256 4.14 5.30 10.34
CA ALA A 256 3.25 5.89 11.34
C ALA A 256 3.16 5.07 12.64
N GLY A 257 3.81 3.89 12.71
CA GLY A 257 3.81 3.04 13.89
C GLY A 257 2.43 2.42 14.20
N ILE A 258 1.54 2.34 13.21
CA ILE A 258 0.27 1.64 13.37
C ILE A 258 0.55 0.16 13.67
N LYS A 259 -0.21 -0.42 14.59
CA LYS A 259 -0.06 -1.83 14.95
C LYS A 259 -0.56 -2.72 13.81
N PRO A 260 0.18 -3.77 13.39
CA PRO A 260 -0.23 -4.63 12.27
C PRO A 260 -1.62 -5.24 12.42
N HIS A 261 -1.99 -5.69 13.63
CA HIS A 261 -3.31 -6.29 13.89
C HIS A 261 -4.48 -5.30 13.90
N ASN A 262 -4.21 -3.99 13.81
CA ASN A 262 -5.24 -2.96 13.66
C ASN A 262 -5.57 -2.68 12.19
N CYS A 263 -4.85 -3.29 11.24
CA CYS A 263 -5.01 -3.03 9.81
C CYS A 263 -5.79 -4.17 9.13
N LEU A 264 -6.71 -3.81 8.24
CA LEU A 264 -7.47 -4.75 7.40
C LEU A 264 -7.38 -4.34 5.93
N PRO A 265 -6.59 -5.06 5.10
CA PRO A 265 -6.60 -4.92 3.66
C PRO A 265 -7.85 -5.56 3.05
N VAL A 266 -8.54 -4.85 2.15
CA VAL A 266 -9.76 -5.32 1.49
C VAL A 266 -9.72 -5.04 -0.02
N THR A 267 -10.19 -6.00 -0.81
CA THR A 267 -10.52 -5.79 -2.21
C THR A 267 -12.00 -6.07 -2.45
N ILE A 268 -12.70 -5.10 -3.04
CA ILE A 268 -14.07 -5.26 -3.51
C ILE A 268 -14.00 -5.73 -4.96
N ASP A 269 -14.17 -7.03 -5.18
CA ASP A 269 -14.07 -7.65 -6.51
C ASP A 269 -15.44 -7.67 -7.21
N VAL A 270 -15.69 -6.66 -8.02
CA VAL A 270 -16.90 -6.53 -8.84
C VAL A 270 -16.69 -6.99 -10.28
N GLY A 271 -15.57 -7.66 -10.59
CA GLY A 271 -15.12 -7.95 -11.94
C GLY A 271 -14.07 -6.97 -12.44
N SER A 272 -13.72 -7.07 -13.72
CA SER A 272 -12.74 -6.20 -14.39
C SER A 272 -13.18 -5.94 -15.82
N ASN A 273 -12.94 -4.73 -16.32
CA ASN A 273 -13.14 -4.38 -17.73
C ASN A 273 -11.84 -4.54 -18.54
N ASN A 274 -10.76 -4.99 -17.89
CA ASN A 274 -9.49 -5.24 -18.56
C ASN A 274 -9.45 -6.66 -19.13
N GLN A 275 -9.65 -6.77 -20.45
CA GLN A 275 -9.66 -8.06 -21.13
C GLN A 275 -8.34 -8.84 -20.99
N SER A 276 -7.20 -8.16 -20.85
CA SER A 276 -5.92 -8.84 -20.65
C SER A 276 -5.85 -9.57 -19.31
N VAL A 277 -6.43 -8.97 -18.26
CA VAL A 277 -6.54 -9.58 -16.93
C VAL A 277 -7.57 -10.70 -16.94
N LEU A 278 -8.73 -10.48 -17.56
CA LEU A 278 -9.77 -11.51 -17.68
C LEU A 278 -9.29 -12.76 -18.46
N ASN A 279 -8.39 -12.58 -19.42
CA ASN A 279 -7.84 -13.66 -20.23
C ASN A 279 -6.64 -14.36 -19.57
N ASP A 280 -6.07 -13.81 -18.50
CA ASP A 280 -4.94 -14.42 -17.80
C ASP A 280 -5.40 -15.70 -17.09
N PRO A 281 -4.85 -16.88 -17.40
CA PRO A 281 -5.22 -18.13 -16.73
C PRO A 281 -4.93 -18.12 -15.22
N HIS A 282 -4.03 -17.26 -14.74
CA HIS A 282 -3.70 -17.13 -13.32
C HIS A 282 -4.52 -16.05 -12.61
N TYR A 283 -5.41 -15.33 -13.31
CA TYR A 283 -6.29 -14.36 -12.67
C TYR A 283 -7.18 -15.01 -11.61
N ILE A 284 -7.14 -14.46 -10.40
CA ILE A 284 -7.81 -15.01 -9.21
C ILE A 284 -9.19 -14.39 -8.93
N GLY A 285 -9.56 -13.33 -9.64
CA GLY A 285 -10.81 -12.59 -9.40
C GLY A 285 -11.98 -13.08 -10.25
N LEU A 286 -13.10 -12.38 -10.15
CA LEU A 286 -14.30 -12.64 -10.93
C LEU A 286 -14.03 -12.42 -12.42
N ARG A 287 -14.25 -13.47 -13.24
CA ARG A 287 -14.09 -13.42 -14.70
C ARG A 287 -15.35 -12.89 -15.38
N GLN A 288 -15.64 -11.63 -15.11
CA GLN A 288 -16.77 -10.88 -15.67
C GLN A 288 -16.42 -9.40 -15.78
N GLU A 289 -17.19 -8.68 -16.58
CA GLU A 289 -17.18 -7.21 -16.60
C GLU A 289 -17.62 -6.63 -15.26
N ARG A 290 -17.22 -5.39 -14.99
CA ARG A 290 -17.50 -4.73 -13.72
C ARG A 290 -19.00 -4.53 -13.50
N VAL A 291 -19.50 -4.97 -12.35
CA VAL A 291 -20.79 -4.54 -11.83
C VAL A 291 -20.74 -3.03 -11.57
N SER A 292 -21.75 -2.31 -12.03
CA SER A 292 -21.83 -0.85 -11.96
C SER A 292 -23.24 -0.40 -11.56
N GLY A 293 -23.42 0.92 -11.39
CA GLY A 293 -24.72 1.48 -11.00
C GLY A 293 -25.15 1.05 -9.60
N ALA A 294 -26.47 0.91 -9.40
CA ALA A 294 -27.08 0.66 -8.09
C ALA A 294 -26.52 -0.59 -7.39
N ASP A 295 -26.24 -1.66 -8.12
CA ASP A 295 -25.70 -2.89 -7.51
C ASP A 295 -24.34 -2.71 -6.88
N TYR A 296 -23.45 -1.93 -7.52
CA TYR A 296 -22.16 -1.54 -6.94
C TYR A 296 -22.37 -0.66 -5.70
N GLU A 297 -23.29 0.31 -5.79
CA GLU A 297 -23.54 1.23 -4.67
C GLU A 297 -24.06 0.52 -3.43
N GLU A 298 -25.03 -0.37 -3.59
CA GLU A 298 -25.63 -1.14 -2.50
C GLU A 298 -24.60 -2.07 -1.85
N LEU A 299 -23.71 -2.69 -2.64
CA LEU A 299 -22.60 -3.50 -2.10
C LEU A 299 -21.63 -2.66 -1.26
N VAL A 300 -21.24 -1.47 -1.73
CA VAL A 300 -20.32 -0.59 -0.99
C VAL A 300 -20.99 0.00 0.25
N ASP A 301 -22.27 0.34 0.19
CA ASP A 301 -23.07 0.76 1.35
C ASP A 301 -23.07 -0.33 2.43
N GLU A 302 -23.44 -1.55 2.05
CA GLU A 302 -23.45 -2.70 2.94
C GLU A 302 -22.05 -2.98 3.52
N PHE A 303 -21.00 -2.91 2.70
CA PHE A 303 -19.63 -3.09 3.15
C PHE A 303 -19.24 -2.09 4.25
N ILE A 304 -19.50 -0.80 4.04
CA ILE A 304 -19.16 0.25 5.02
C ILE A 304 -19.96 0.05 6.31
N GLU A 305 -21.26 -0.23 6.19
CA GLU A 305 -22.13 -0.51 7.33
C GLU A 305 -21.65 -1.75 8.09
N ALA A 306 -21.22 -2.79 7.40
CA ALA A 306 -20.69 -4.01 8.01
C ALA A 306 -19.35 -3.76 8.73
N ILE A 307 -18.45 -2.95 8.16
CA ILE A 307 -17.21 -2.53 8.81
C ILE A 307 -17.51 -1.77 10.11
N VAL A 308 -18.38 -0.77 10.04
CA VAL A 308 -18.74 0.07 11.20
C VAL A 308 -19.48 -0.75 12.26
N CYS A 309 -20.37 -1.64 11.85
CA CYS A 309 -21.06 -2.56 12.75
C CYS A 309 -20.09 -3.49 13.48
N LYS A 310 -19.07 -4.02 12.78
CA LYS A 310 -18.12 -4.97 13.36
C LYS A 310 -17.05 -4.30 14.23
N TYR A 311 -16.50 -3.17 13.77
CA TYR A 311 -15.28 -2.60 14.33
C TYR A 311 -15.47 -1.22 14.99
N GLY A 312 -16.61 -0.55 14.75
CA GLY A 312 -16.96 0.73 15.36
C GLY A 312 -16.90 1.92 14.40
N GLN A 313 -17.59 2.99 14.79
CA GLN A 313 -17.75 4.25 14.02
C GLN A 313 -16.43 5.02 13.83
N ASP A 314 -15.46 4.79 14.71
CA ASP A 314 -14.13 5.38 14.70
C ASP A 314 -13.14 4.61 13.80
N THR A 315 -13.58 3.53 13.14
CA THR A 315 -12.77 2.79 12.18
C THR A 315 -12.51 3.65 10.94
N ILE A 316 -11.23 3.89 10.63
CA ILE A 316 -10.81 4.62 9.44
C ILE A 316 -10.98 3.71 8.22
N ILE A 317 -11.68 4.18 7.20
CA ILE A 317 -11.85 3.50 5.92
C ILE A 317 -11.15 4.32 4.84
N GLN A 318 -10.03 3.81 4.34
CA GLN A 318 -9.19 4.46 3.34
C GLN A 318 -9.42 3.83 1.97
N PHE A 319 -10.02 4.61 1.06
CA PHE A 319 -10.20 4.25 -0.34
C PHE A 319 -8.92 4.49 -1.14
N GLU A 320 -8.57 3.52 -1.97
CA GLU A 320 -7.36 3.49 -2.79
C GLU A 320 -7.65 2.96 -4.18
N SER A 321 -7.05 3.57 -5.20
CA SER A 321 -7.05 3.10 -6.60
C SER A 321 -8.43 2.82 -7.19
N MET A 322 -9.47 3.54 -6.75
CA MET A 322 -10.83 3.50 -7.31
C MET A 322 -10.92 4.31 -8.62
N SER A 323 -11.89 4.09 -9.50
CA SER A 323 -12.09 5.04 -10.63
C SER A 323 -12.31 6.48 -10.18
N VAL A 324 -12.11 7.45 -11.07
CA VAL A 324 -12.28 8.87 -10.75
C VAL A 324 -13.72 9.16 -10.30
N GLN A 325 -14.71 8.65 -11.04
CA GLN A 325 -16.13 8.78 -10.71
C GLN A 325 -16.43 8.19 -9.32
N ASN A 326 -16.00 6.95 -9.05
CA ASN A 326 -16.24 6.32 -7.75
C ASN A 326 -15.49 7.02 -6.62
N SER A 327 -14.23 7.42 -6.83
CA SER A 327 -13.42 8.12 -5.82
C SER A 327 -14.13 9.36 -5.29
N ILE A 328 -14.64 10.19 -6.21
CA ILE A 328 -15.30 11.44 -5.86
C ILE A 328 -16.68 11.16 -5.26
N ARG A 329 -17.48 10.30 -5.90
CA ARG A 329 -18.84 9.96 -5.47
C ARG A 329 -18.87 9.35 -4.07
N LEU A 330 -18.05 8.33 -3.82
CA LEU A 330 -18.00 7.64 -2.52
C LEU A 330 -17.46 8.56 -1.43
N LEU A 331 -16.43 9.36 -1.70
CA LEU A 331 -15.93 10.34 -0.74
C LEU A 331 -17.03 11.34 -0.35
N SER A 332 -17.72 11.92 -1.31
CA SER A 332 -18.83 12.86 -1.05
C SER A 332 -19.99 12.22 -0.28
N LYS A 333 -20.34 10.96 -0.61
CA LYS A 333 -21.44 10.22 0.03
C LYS A 333 -21.15 9.92 1.51
N TYR A 334 -19.92 9.53 1.85
CA TYR A 334 -19.62 8.98 3.18
C TYR A 334 -18.88 9.92 4.14
N ARG A 335 -18.16 10.96 3.65
CA ARG A 335 -17.28 11.81 4.49
C ARG A 335 -17.93 12.49 5.69
N ASN A 336 -19.24 12.74 5.63
CA ASN A 336 -19.97 13.40 6.73
C ASN A 336 -20.66 12.39 7.67
N ARG A 337 -20.61 11.09 7.35
CA ARG A 337 -21.29 10.02 8.09
C ARG A 337 -20.32 9.02 8.71
N TYR A 338 -19.17 8.79 8.10
CA TYR A 338 -18.19 7.78 8.50
C TYR A 338 -16.77 8.35 8.48
N CYS A 339 -15.84 7.71 9.19
CA CYS A 339 -14.43 8.08 9.14
C CYS A 339 -13.78 7.57 7.85
N VAL A 340 -14.07 8.23 6.73
CA VAL A 340 -13.55 7.87 5.40
C VAL A 340 -12.50 8.86 4.92
N ILE A 341 -11.51 8.34 4.21
CA ILE A 341 -10.52 9.12 3.46
C ILE A 341 -10.34 8.48 2.09
N ASN A 342 -10.11 9.29 1.06
CA ASN A 342 -9.65 8.80 -0.24
C ASN A 342 -8.24 9.29 -0.48
N ALA A 343 -7.27 8.37 -0.48
CA ALA A 343 -5.86 8.70 -0.58
C ALA A 343 -5.48 9.29 -1.95
N ASP A 344 -6.10 8.83 -3.04
CA ASP A 344 -5.84 9.37 -4.38
C ASP A 344 -6.18 10.86 -4.50
N ILE A 345 -7.21 11.31 -3.78
CA ILE A 345 -7.68 12.70 -3.76
C ILE A 345 -6.94 13.50 -2.67
N GLN A 346 -6.96 13.02 -1.43
CA GLN A 346 -6.59 13.83 -0.25
C GLN A 346 -5.11 13.77 0.08
N ASP A 347 -4.42 12.62 -0.09
CA ASP A 347 -2.98 12.53 0.21
C ASP A 347 -2.16 13.35 -0.78
N SER A 348 -2.50 13.25 -2.08
CA SER A 348 -1.86 14.02 -3.14
C SER A 348 -2.02 15.52 -2.90
N ALA A 349 -3.23 15.95 -2.53
CA ALA A 349 -3.53 17.34 -2.21
C ALA A 349 -2.71 17.84 -1.01
N SER A 350 -2.70 17.07 0.09
CA SER A 350 -1.97 17.42 1.30
C SER A 350 -0.47 17.55 1.06
N MET A 351 0.10 16.64 0.26
CA MET A 351 1.51 16.64 -0.10
C MET A 351 1.90 17.87 -0.92
N VAL A 352 1.11 18.23 -1.94
CA VAL A 352 1.37 19.43 -2.76
C VAL A 352 1.25 20.70 -1.94
N LEU A 353 0.18 20.83 -1.13
CA LEU A 353 0.01 21.98 -0.24
C LEU A 353 1.19 22.11 0.72
N ALA A 354 1.63 21.02 1.35
CA ALA A 354 2.78 21.03 2.24
C ALA A 354 4.07 21.50 1.54
N GLY A 355 4.31 21.06 0.29
CA GLY A 355 5.43 21.53 -0.53
C GLY A 355 5.38 23.03 -0.82
N ILE A 356 4.20 23.56 -1.15
CA ILE A 356 4.01 24.99 -1.39
C ILE A 356 4.20 25.79 -0.10
N LEU A 357 3.64 25.33 1.03
CA LEU A 357 3.85 25.96 2.34
C LEU A 357 5.34 25.96 2.74
N ALA A 358 6.06 24.88 2.46
CA ALA A 358 7.51 24.81 2.69
C ALA A 358 8.29 25.79 1.82
N SER A 359 7.88 25.97 0.55
CA SER A 359 8.54 26.91 -0.37
C SER A 359 8.39 28.38 0.03
N ARG A 360 7.47 28.73 0.93
CA ARG A 360 7.27 30.10 1.42
C ARG A 360 8.56 30.69 2.00
N LYS A 361 9.39 29.88 2.66
CA LYS A 361 10.68 30.33 3.19
C LYS A 361 11.65 30.77 2.10
N ALA A 362 11.56 30.16 0.92
CA ALA A 362 12.45 30.44 -0.20
C ALA A 362 11.90 31.51 -1.15
N THR A 363 10.58 31.59 -1.30
CA THR A 363 9.91 32.52 -2.23
C THR A 363 9.42 33.81 -1.57
N GLY A 364 9.16 33.80 -0.26
CA GLY A 364 8.52 34.90 0.46
C GLY A 364 7.02 35.06 0.17
N LYS A 365 6.43 34.26 -0.72
CA LYS A 365 5.03 34.40 -1.17
C LYS A 365 4.03 33.66 -0.28
N MET A 366 2.88 34.27 -0.04
CA MET A 366 1.67 33.66 0.51
C MET A 366 0.96 32.80 -0.54
N LEU A 367 0.01 31.94 -0.14
CA LEU A 367 -0.67 31.06 -1.10
C LEU A 367 -1.44 31.84 -2.16
N HIS A 368 -2.20 32.86 -1.74
CA HIS A 368 -3.04 33.68 -2.63
C HIS A 368 -2.26 34.58 -3.61
N GLU A 369 -0.96 34.78 -3.39
CA GLU A 369 -0.06 35.50 -4.29
C GLU A 369 0.44 34.62 -5.45
N ASN A 370 0.11 33.33 -5.44
CA ASN A 370 0.49 32.39 -6.48
C ASN A 370 -0.60 32.22 -7.54
N THR A 371 -0.15 31.95 -8.77
CA THR A 371 -1.00 31.47 -9.86
C THR A 371 -0.62 30.02 -10.13
N PHE A 372 -1.60 29.12 -10.03
CA PHE A 372 -1.41 27.68 -10.14
C PHE A 372 -1.84 27.18 -11.51
N CYS A 373 -0.94 26.49 -12.21
CA CYS A 373 -1.24 25.83 -13.48
C CYS A 373 -1.15 24.32 -13.31
N PHE A 374 -2.25 23.63 -13.53
CA PHE A 374 -2.35 22.17 -13.50
C PHE A 374 -2.32 21.62 -14.93
N PHE A 375 -1.36 20.73 -15.18
CA PHE A 375 -1.35 19.88 -16.36
C PHE A 375 -1.91 18.51 -16.00
N GLY A 376 -3.17 18.29 -16.34
CA GLY A 376 -4.04 17.22 -15.86
C GLY A 376 -5.21 17.76 -15.06
N ALA A 377 -6.43 17.25 -15.31
CA ALA A 377 -7.66 17.61 -14.59
C ALA A 377 -8.40 16.38 -14.04
N GLY A 378 -7.63 15.40 -13.53
CA GLY A 378 -8.14 14.19 -12.89
C GLY A 378 -8.34 14.34 -11.37
N ARG A 379 -8.57 13.21 -10.68
CA ARG A 379 -8.82 13.15 -9.22
C ARG A 379 -7.76 13.88 -8.37
N SER A 380 -6.48 13.72 -8.69
CA SER A 380 -5.37 14.34 -7.96
C SER A 380 -5.35 15.86 -8.15
N ALA A 381 -5.55 16.35 -9.38
CA ALA A 381 -5.64 17.78 -9.69
C ALA A 381 -6.83 18.42 -8.98
N LEU A 382 -8.02 17.83 -9.10
CA LEU A 382 -9.25 18.35 -8.49
C LEU A 382 -9.16 18.38 -6.96
N GLY A 383 -8.63 17.31 -6.35
CA GLY A 383 -8.39 17.26 -4.90
C GLY A 383 -7.39 18.32 -4.44
N THR A 384 -6.28 18.47 -5.17
CA THR A 384 -5.25 19.47 -4.87
C THR A 384 -5.78 20.89 -5.00
N ALA A 385 -6.50 21.19 -6.09
CA ALA A 385 -7.12 22.49 -6.30
C ALA A 385 -8.12 22.82 -5.19
N SER A 386 -8.99 21.89 -4.83
CA SER A 386 -9.97 22.10 -3.74
C SER A 386 -9.28 22.40 -2.40
N LEU A 387 -8.20 21.67 -2.08
CA LEU A 387 -7.46 21.93 -0.86
C LEU A 387 -6.70 23.28 -0.91
N LEU A 388 -6.17 23.67 -2.07
CA LEU A 388 -5.54 24.99 -2.25
C LEU A 388 -6.55 26.13 -2.08
N VAL A 389 -7.77 25.99 -2.62
CA VAL A 389 -8.85 26.95 -2.39
C VAL A 389 -9.14 27.08 -0.90
N GLN A 390 -9.36 25.97 -0.20
CA GLN A 390 -9.62 25.99 1.25
C GLN A 390 -8.46 26.60 2.05
N ALA A 391 -7.22 26.34 1.65
CA ALA A 391 -6.04 26.91 2.29
C ALA A 391 -5.94 28.43 2.05
N MET A 392 -6.22 28.92 0.84
CA MET A 392 -6.30 30.36 0.53
C MET A 392 -7.45 31.05 1.28
N VAL A 393 -8.61 30.38 1.40
CA VAL A 393 -9.74 30.88 2.19
C VAL A 393 -9.35 30.99 3.67
N THR A 394 -8.59 30.03 4.19
CA THR A 394 -8.05 30.07 5.55
C THR A 394 -7.04 31.22 5.75
N GLU A 395 -6.34 31.64 4.69
CA GLU A 395 -5.49 32.84 4.71
C GLU A 395 -6.28 34.17 4.65
N GLY A 396 -7.60 34.12 4.44
CA GLY A 396 -8.50 35.28 4.48
C GLY A 396 -9.00 35.76 3.12
N VAL A 397 -8.76 34.99 2.05
CA VAL A 397 -9.23 35.32 0.69
C VAL A 397 -10.62 34.72 0.44
N SER A 398 -11.42 35.33 -0.43
CA SER A 398 -12.72 34.75 -0.81
C SER A 398 -12.55 33.47 -1.63
N GLU A 399 -13.54 32.57 -1.58
CA GLU A 399 -13.53 31.35 -2.39
C GLU A 399 -13.47 31.66 -3.89
N GLU A 400 -14.27 32.63 -4.36
CA GLU A 400 -14.26 33.09 -5.75
C GLU A 400 -12.88 33.60 -6.18
N GLU A 401 -12.23 34.42 -5.36
CA GLU A 401 -10.87 34.92 -5.67
C GLU A 401 -9.85 33.78 -5.69
N ALA A 402 -9.93 32.83 -4.75
CA ALA A 402 -9.05 31.67 -4.71
C ALA A 402 -9.22 30.78 -5.97
N GLU A 403 -10.44 30.54 -6.42
CA GLU A 403 -10.73 29.79 -7.65
C GLU A 403 -10.15 30.47 -8.91
N THR A 404 -10.12 31.81 -8.95
CA THR A 404 -9.54 32.54 -10.10
C THR A 404 -8.05 32.24 -10.29
N LYS A 405 -7.31 31.90 -9.23
CA LYS A 405 -5.87 31.58 -9.27
C LYS A 405 -5.54 30.21 -9.86
N ILE A 406 -6.52 29.33 -10.00
CA ILE A 406 -6.31 27.93 -10.40
C ILE A 406 -6.65 27.73 -11.87
N TRP A 407 -5.70 27.29 -12.67
CA TRP A 407 -5.84 26.99 -14.10
C TRP A 407 -5.63 25.51 -14.34
N MET A 408 -6.50 24.87 -15.13
CA MET A 408 -6.41 23.43 -15.42
C MET A 408 -6.43 23.16 -16.91
N MET A 409 -5.57 22.24 -17.34
CA MET A 409 -5.53 21.73 -18.70
C MET A 409 -5.73 20.21 -18.69
N ASP A 410 -6.54 19.69 -19.60
CA ASP A 410 -6.72 18.25 -19.79
C ASP A 410 -6.40 17.82 -21.24
N SER A 411 -6.74 16.58 -21.59
CA SER A 411 -6.47 16.03 -22.93
C SER A 411 -7.15 16.79 -24.07
N GLN A 412 -8.13 17.65 -23.78
CA GLN A 412 -8.80 18.51 -24.76
C GLN A 412 -8.26 19.95 -24.73
N GLY A 413 -7.26 20.29 -23.90
CA GLY A 413 -6.71 21.64 -23.73
C GLY A 413 -7.15 22.34 -22.43
N LEU A 414 -7.05 23.68 -22.37
CA LEU A 414 -7.46 24.51 -21.23
C LEU A 414 -8.95 24.34 -20.91
N VAL A 415 -9.30 24.02 -19.66
CA VAL A 415 -10.69 23.91 -19.20
C VAL A 415 -11.36 25.29 -19.23
N THR A 416 -12.22 25.54 -20.22
CA THR A 416 -12.95 26.81 -20.42
C THR A 416 -14.46 26.64 -20.26
N LYS A 417 -15.17 27.72 -19.89
CA LYS A 417 -16.64 27.73 -19.74
C LYS A 417 -17.40 27.45 -21.05
N SER A 418 -16.75 27.65 -22.19
CA SER A 418 -17.30 27.41 -23.53
C SER A 418 -17.34 25.93 -23.94
N ARG A 419 -16.71 25.03 -23.18
CA ARG A 419 -16.67 23.61 -23.51
C ARG A 419 -18.03 22.93 -23.29
N PRO A 420 -18.48 22.09 -24.23
CA PRO A 420 -19.60 21.21 -23.97
C PRO A 420 -19.21 20.13 -22.94
N GLU A 421 -20.16 19.73 -22.10
CA GLU A 421 -20.06 18.55 -21.22
C GLU A 421 -18.87 18.54 -20.22
N LEU A 422 -18.69 19.62 -19.46
CA LEU A 422 -17.82 19.59 -18.29
C LEU A 422 -18.48 18.84 -17.13
N SER A 423 -17.70 18.00 -16.44
CA SER A 423 -18.15 17.46 -15.16
C SER A 423 -18.34 18.61 -14.15
N GLU A 424 -19.26 18.43 -13.20
CA GLU A 424 -19.55 19.40 -12.14
C GLU A 424 -18.27 19.94 -11.48
N TYR A 425 -17.35 19.04 -11.10
CA TYR A 425 -16.07 19.39 -10.48
C TYR A 425 -15.10 20.14 -11.39
N LYS A 426 -15.11 19.90 -12.70
CA LYS A 426 -14.27 20.67 -13.64
C LYS A 426 -14.84 22.06 -13.91
N SER A 427 -16.16 22.20 -13.83
CA SER A 427 -16.85 23.47 -14.09
C SER A 427 -16.47 24.57 -13.10
N LEU A 428 -16.16 24.20 -11.84
CA LEU A 428 -15.67 25.11 -10.80
C LEU A 428 -14.37 25.84 -11.20
N TYR A 429 -13.50 25.17 -11.95
CA TYR A 429 -12.20 25.73 -12.37
C TYR A 429 -12.20 26.17 -13.84
N ALA A 430 -13.36 26.17 -14.49
CA ALA A 430 -13.48 26.55 -15.89
C ALA A 430 -13.29 28.06 -16.09
N LYS A 431 -12.38 28.43 -16.99
CA LYS A 431 -12.05 29.84 -17.24
C LYS A 431 -12.91 30.44 -18.34
N ASP A 432 -13.27 31.70 -18.15
CA ASP A 432 -13.81 32.53 -19.23
C ASP A 432 -12.62 33.03 -20.07
N HIS A 433 -12.19 32.18 -20.99
CA HIS A 433 -10.95 32.34 -21.74
C HIS A 433 -11.09 31.68 -23.12
N SER A 434 -10.31 32.15 -24.11
CA SER A 434 -10.16 31.45 -25.38
C SER A 434 -9.59 30.04 -25.16
N SER A 435 -9.94 29.12 -26.06
CA SER A 435 -9.36 27.77 -26.05
C SER A 435 -7.85 27.85 -26.28
N VAL A 436 -7.10 27.18 -25.42
CA VAL A 436 -5.65 27.01 -25.55
C VAL A 436 -5.34 25.52 -25.56
N ASP A 437 -4.69 25.06 -26.62
CA ASP A 437 -4.45 23.63 -26.86
C ASP A 437 -3.04 23.18 -26.44
N SER A 438 -2.12 24.13 -26.24
CA SER A 438 -0.74 23.87 -25.84
C SER A 438 -0.48 24.32 -24.41
N LEU A 439 0.18 23.46 -23.61
CA LEU A 439 0.63 23.82 -22.27
C LEU A 439 1.63 24.99 -22.31
N GLU A 440 2.48 25.02 -23.34
CA GLU A 440 3.49 26.06 -23.50
C GLU A 440 2.85 27.44 -23.72
N ASP A 441 1.85 27.52 -24.60
CA ASP A 441 1.11 28.76 -24.86
C ASP A 441 0.41 29.23 -23.58
N LEU A 442 -0.25 28.32 -22.87
CA LEU A 442 -0.91 28.64 -21.60
C LEU A 442 0.07 29.18 -20.56
N VAL A 443 1.26 28.56 -20.41
CA VAL A 443 2.30 28.99 -19.48
C VAL A 443 2.81 30.39 -19.83
N HIS A 444 2.98 30.71 -21.12
CA HIS A 444 3.40 32.03 -21.57
C HIS A 444 2.33 33.11 -21.32
N GLU A 445 1.05 32.74 -21.42
CA GLU A 445 -0.08 33.64 -21.23
C GLU A 445 -0.31 33.97 -19.75
N ILE A 446 -0.42 32.95 -18.89
CA ILE A 446 -0.80 33.14 -17.48
C ILE A 446 0.41 33.34 -16.54
N LYS A 447 1.63 33.03 -17.02
CA LYS A 447 2.90 33.15 -16.29
C LYS A 447 2.83 32.57 -14.86
N PRO A 448 2.46 31.28 -14.73
CA PRO A 448 2.14 30.70 -13.42
C PRO A 448 3.39 30.67 -12.52
N SER A 449 3.20 30.85 -11.21
CA SER A 449 4.29 30.71 -10.24
C SER A 449 4.49 29.26 -9.79
N VAL A 450 3.43 28.46 -9.90
CA VAL A 450 3.42 27.04 -9.54
C VAL A 450 2.87 26.22 -10.71
N LEU A 451 3.68 25.30 -11.21
CA LEU A 451 3.30 24.36 -12.27
C LEU A 451 3.18 22.95 -11.68
N ILE A 452 2.01 22.32 -11.82
CA ILE A 452 1.66 21.04 -11.20
C ILE A 452 1.27 20.02 -12.27
N GLY A 453 2.04 18.95 -12.39
CA GLY A 453 1.86 17.87 -13.34
C GLY A 453 1.17 16.68 -12.70
N CYS A 454 0.06 16.25 -13.26
CA CYS A 454 -0.69 15.05 -12.85
C CYS A 454 -1.42 14.39 -14.05
N SER A 455 -0.76 14.44 -15.22
CA SER A 455 -1.33 14.04 -16.52
C SER A 455 -0.98 12.60 -16.95
N ASN A 456 0.05 12.01 -16.35
CA ASN A 456 0.75 10.81 -16.80
C ASN A 456 1.44 10.93 -18.17
N VAL A 457 1.70 12.14 -18.65
CA VAL A 457 2.43 12.39 -19.90
C VAL A 457 3.89 12.71 -19.58
N GLY A 458 4.76 11.74 -19.84
CA GLY A 458 6.20 11.86 -19.60
C GLY A 458 6.83 12.97 -20.45
N GLY A 459 7.67 13.80 -19.83
CA GLY A 459 8.40 14.88 -20.53
C GLY A 459 7.54 16.08 -20.95
N ALA A 460 6.31 16.19 -20.45
CA ALA A 460 5.41 17.30 -20.77
C ALA A 460 5.94 18.68 -20.37
N PHE A 461 6.75 18.77 -19.31
CA PHE A 461 7.44 20.01 -18.93
C PHE A 461 8.73 20.12 -19.72
N SER A 462 8.57 20.59 -20.96
CA SER A 462 9.65 20.77 -21.91
C SER A 462 10.71 21.75 -21.41
N PRO A 463 11.94 21.69 -21.95
CA PRO A 463 12.97 22.70 -21.70
C PRO A 463 12.51 24.14 -21.94
N SER A 464 11.63 24.39 -22.91
CA SER A 464 11.11 25.72 -23.20
C SER A 464 10.18 26.20 -22.08
N ILE A 465 9.25 25.36 -21.63
CA ILE A 465 8.36 25.64 -20.50
C ILE A 465 9.17 25.94 -19.23
N LEU A 466 10.18 25.12 -18.93
CA LEU A 466 11.02 25.28 -17.75
C LEU A 466 11.81 26.60 -17.76
N ARG A 467 12.36 26.98 -18.93
CA ARG A 467 13.02 28.30 -19.11
C ARG A 467 12.03 29.44 -18.97
N ALA A 468 10.82 29.30 -19.51
CA ALA A 468 9.76 30.30 -19.39
C ALA A 468 9.42 30.54 -17.92
N MET A 469 9.17 29.47 -17.15
CA MET A 469 8.93 29.54 -15.71
C MET A 469 10.05 30.29 -14.96
N ALA A 470 11.31 29.97 -15.25
CA ALA A 470 12.48 30.64 -14.65
C ALA A 470 12.67 32.10 -15.11
N SER A 471 12.11 32.49 -16.26
CA SER A 471 12.10 33.88 -16.72
C SER A 471 11.03 34.73 -16.04
N PHE A 472 9.94 34.11 -15.57
CA PHE A 472 8.81 34.80 -14.95
C PHE A 472 8.99 34.98 -13.44
N HIS A 473 9.60 34.00 -12.78
CA HIS A 473 9.76 33.97 -11.33
C HIS A 473 11.21 33.65 -10.95
N GLU A 474 11.75 34.34 -9.95
CA GLU A 474 13.11 34.09 -9.45
C GLU A 474 13.29 32.65 -8.91
N ARG A 475 12.24 32.10 -8.30
CA ARG A 475 12.19 30.71 -7.82
C ARG A 475 10.86 30.07 -8.22
N PRO A 476 10.72 29.56 -9.44
CA PRO A 476 9.49 28.92 -9.88
C PRO A 476 9.29 27.60 -9.13
N LEU A 477 8.04 27.25 -8.81
CA LEU A 477 7.71 25.95 -8.24
C LEU A 477 7.25 25.01 -9.36
N VAL A 478 7.81 23.80 -9.37
CA VAL A 478 7.42 22.75 -10.31
C VAL A 478 7.18 21.46 -9.55
N PHE A 479 6.00 20.85 -9.74
CA PHE A 479 5.62 19.57 -9.18
C PHE A 479 5.42 18.57 -10.32
N ALA A 480 6.31 17.60 -10.50
CA ALA A 480 6.11 16.48 -11.44
C ALA A 480 5.64 15.25 -10.66
N LEU A 481 4.32 15.04 -10.60
CA LEU A 481 3.69 14.08 -9.69
C LEU A 481 3.35 12.75 -10.36
N SER A 482 3.41 12.67 -11.69
CA SER A 482 3.03 11.46 -12.40
C SER A 482 3.99 10.30 -12.14
N THR A 483 3.45 9.09 -12.01
CA THR A 483 4.22 7.87 -11.72
C THR A 483 3.79 6.71 -12.62
N PRO A 484 4.68 5.75 -12.94
CA PRO A 484 6.11 5.65 -12.58
C PRO A 484 6.97 6.70 -13.31
N SER A 485 8.31 6.67 -13.12
CA SER A 485 9.23 7.71 -13.65
C SER A 485 9.07 8.04 -15.13
N GLU A 486 8.68 7.06 -15.94
CA GLU A 486 8.48 7.17 -17.37
C GLU A 486 7.29 8.10 -17.70
N CYS A 487 6.38 8.28 -16.75
CA CYS A 487 5.23 9.17 -16.85
C CYS A 487 5.48 10.55 -16.22
N ALA A 488 6.63 10.79 -15.58
CA ALA A 488 6.92 12.06 -14.91
C ALA A 488 7.06 13.21 -15.91
N GLU A 489 6.43 14.34 -15.62
CA GLU A 489 6.37 15.49 -16.54
C GLU A 489 7.75 16.08 -16.86
N CYS A 490 8.70 16.02 -15.93
CA CYS A 490 10.12 16.25 -16.18
C CYS A 490 10.97 15.40 -15.24
N ASP A 491 12.22 15.16 -15.64
CA ASP A 491 13.23 14.69 -14.71
C ASP A 491 13.91 15.86 -13.98
N VAL A 492 14.66 15.52 -12.92
CA VAL A 492 15.31 16.50 -12.04
C VAL A 492 16.43 17.25 -12.77
N ASP A 493 17.20 16.58 -13.61
CA ASP A 493 18.33 17.17 -14.32
C ASP A 493 17.85 18.22 -15.33
N ASN A 494 16.81 17.89 -16.10
CA ASN A 494 16.16 18.76 -17.07
C ASN A 494 15.56 20.00 -16.40
N ALA A 495 14.87 19.80 -15.27
CA ALA A 495 14.29 20.89 -14.48
C ALA A 495 15.38 21.85 -13.97
N LEU A 496 16.45 21.33 -13.38
CA LEU A 496 17.52 22.16 -12.83
C LEU A 496 18.34 22.86 -13.91
N LEU A 497 18.73 22.15 -14.96
CA LEU A 497 19.53 22.68 -16.07
C LEU A 497 18.81 23.84 -16.75
N HIS A 498 17.51 23.69 -17.03
CA HIS A 498 16.75 24.69 -17.79
C HIS A 498 16.14 25.80 -16.94
N THR A 499 16.33 25.75 -15.62
CA THR A 499 15.92 26.83 -14.71
C THR A 499 17.13 27.49 -14.04
N ASN A 500 18.36 27.23 -14.54
CA ASN A 500 19.60 27.72 -13.94
C ASN A 500 19.71 27.37 -12.44
N HIS A 501 19.20 26.21 -12.03
CA HIS A 501 19.16 25.73 -10.63
C HIS A 501 18.31 26.59 -9.66
N HIS A 502 17.43 27.45 -10.18
CA HIS A 502 16.56 28.28 -9.35
C HIS A 502 15.19 27.64 -9.02
N VAL A 503 14.80 26.58 -9.73
CA VAL A 503 13.52 25.89 -9.50
C VAL A 503 13.44 25.27 -8.11
N LEU A 504 12.27 25.39 -7.50
CA LEU A 504 11.86 24.59 -6.35
C LEU A 504 11.06 23.41 -6.89
N LEU A 505 11.74 22.27 -7.02
CA LEU A 505 11.20 21.09 -7.67
C LEU A 505 10.72 20.06 -6.65
N TYR A 506 9.52 19.53 -6.87
CA TYR A 506 9.03 18.32 -6.24
C TYR A 506 8.81 17.23 -7.29
N VAL A 507 9.35 16.04 -7.05
CA VAL A 507 9.14 14.85 -7.90
C VAL A 507 8.70 13.68 -7.04
N ARG A 508 7.73 12.89 -7.51
CA ARG A 508 7.37 11.63 -6.82
C ARG A 508 8.38 10.51 -7.04
N VAL A 509 9.18 10.61 -8.11
CA VAL A 509 10.17 9.59 -8.46
C VAL A 509 11.56 10.16 -8.28
N ILE A 510 12.25 9.66 -7.27
CA ILE A 510 13.61 10.08 -6.95
C ILE A 510 14.58 9.50 -7.99
N ARG A 511 15.31 10.38 -8.67
CA ARG A 511 16.64 10.10 -9.21
C ARG A 511 17.66 10.80 -8.33
N THR A 512 18.34 10.04 -7.49
CA THR A 512 19.31 10.50 -6.50
C THR A 512 20.68 10.71 -7.13
N SER A 513 20.81 11.67 -8.05
CA SER A 513 22.09 12.26 -8.44
C SER A 513 21.84 13.56 -9.20
N VAL A 514 21.76 14.67 -8.48
CA VAL A 514 22.00 15.99 -9.09
C VAL A 514 23.38 16.41 -8.67
N LEU A 515 24.29 16.53 -9.63
CA LEU A 515 25.57 17.17 -9.42
C LEU A 515 25.33 18.70 -9.44
N VAL A 516 25.14 19.32 -8.28
CA VAL A 516 25.17 20.79 -8.19
C VAL A 516 26.62 21.23 -8.12
N ILE A 517 27.23 21.54 -9.27
CA ILE A 517 28.52 22.22 -9.30
C ILE A 517 28.24 23.70 -9.02
N ASN A 518 28.44 24.12 -7.78
CA ASN A 518 28.38 25.54 -7.41
C ASN A 518 29.66 26.23 -7.93
N ILE A 519 29.66 26.68 -9.19
CA ILE A 519 30.76 27.50 -9.73
C ILE A 519 30.56 28.92 -9.22
N GLN A 520 31.00 29.20 -7.98
CA GLN A 520 31.11 30.59 -7.54
C GLN A 520 32.28 31.26 -8.29
N LYS A 521 31.93 32.22 -9.16
CA LYS A 521 32.78 33.23 -9.80
C LYS A 521 34.20 32.78 -10.19
N ILE A 522 34.39 32.54 -11.49
CA ILE A 522 35.71 32.57 -12.13
C ILE A 522 36.29 33.98 -11.98
N ASN A 523 37.10 34.22 -10.97
CA ASN A 523 37.97 35.39 -10.89
C ASN A 523 39.28 35.08 -11.62
N LYS A 524 39.85 36.07 -12.33
CA LYS A 524 41.03 35.93 -13.22
C LYS A 524 42.35 35.48 -12.55
N LYS A 525 42.33 34.94 -11.33
CA LYS A 525 43.51 34.46 -10.61
C LYS A 525 43.18 33.21 -9.78
N GLY A 526 43.50 32.04 -10.34
CA GLY A 526 43.71 30.80 -9.57
C GLY A 526 42.44 30.04 -9.17
N PHE A 527 42.49 28.72 -9.35
CA PHE A 527 41.49 27.77 -8.88
C PHE A 527 41.40 27.80 -7.35
N ASP A 528 40.22 28.07 -6.79
CA ASP A 528 39.95 27.80 -5.39
C ASP A 528 38.65 27.00 -5.22
N LYS A 529 38.85 25.81 -4.66
CA LYS A 529 37.89 24.84 -4.08
C LYS A 529 36.63 24.46 -4.89
N ILE A 530 36.65 23.21 -5.36
CA ILE A 530 35.45 22.45 -5.72
C ILE A 530 35.01 21.70 -4.46
N ASP A 531 33.95 22.15 -3.79
CA ASP A 531 33.30 21.36 -2.75
C ASP A 531 32.40 20.30 -3.42
N VAL A 532 32.94 19.08 -3.56
CA VAL A 532 32.20 17.91 -4.05
C VAL A 532 31.55 17.21 -2.86
N ILE A 533 30.24 17.38 -2.68
CA ILE A 533 29.47 16.57 -1.74
C ILE A 533 28.94 15.35 -2.50
N HIS A 534 29.44 14.16 -2.14
CA HIS A 534 29.13 12.90 -2.79
C HIS A 534 28.11 12.11 -1.95
N TYR A 535 26.92 11.82 -2.51
CA TYR A 535 26.01 10.80 -2.00
C TYR A 535 25.49 9.98 -3.18
N SER A 536 25.71 8.66 -3.15
CA SER A 536 25.28 7.73 -4.20
C SER A 536 24.33 6.67 -3.63
N LYS A 537 23.14 6.55 -4.23
CA LYS A 537 22.31 5.33 -4.30
C LYS A 537 20.98 5.62 -4.98
N LYS A 538 20.57 4.76 -5.92
CA LYS A 538 19.36 4.88 -6.74
C LYS A 538 18.18 4.29 -5.98
N ILE A 539 17.21 5.10 -5.56
CA ILE A 539 16.07 4.60 -4.77
C ILE A 539 14.80 5.39 -5.10
N GLU A 540 13.67 4.71 -5.33
CA GLU A 540 12.35 5.32 -5.53
C GLU A 540 11.57 5.37 -4.21
N GLY A 541 11.08 6.55 -3.81
CA GLY A 541 10.00 6.67 -2.81
C GLY A 541 9.68 8.11 -2.41
N MET A 542 8.61 8.27 -1.63
CA MET A 542 8.12 9.56 -1.15
C MET A 542 9.05 10.13 -0.07
N PHE A 543 9.68 11.28 -0.35
CA PHE A 543 10.38 12.06 0.67
C PHE A 543 10.03 13.55 0.51
N PHE A 544 10.01 14.23 1.66
CA PHE A 544 9.89 15.69 1.81
C PHE A 544 11.27 16.34 1.79
#